data_AF-A0A6P5AA73-F1
#
_entry.id   AF-A0A6P5AA73-F1
#
_cell.length_a   1.000
_cell.length_b   1.000
_cell.length_c   1.000
_cell.angle_alpha   90.00
_cell.angle_beta   90.00
_cell.angle_gamma   90.00
#
_symmetry.space_group_name_H-M   'P 1'
#
loop_
_entity.id
_entity.type
_entity.pdbx_description
1 polymer ?
#
loop_
_entity_poly.entity_id
_entity_poly.type
_entity_poly.pdbx_seq_one_letter_code
_entity_poly.pdbx_strand_id
1 'polypeptide(L)'
;MTHRETSQLLSVFNDFPVQVTGHTIVISRSRTNLMKSAKMQPAAASLSVFLAVISVTLPGALAGYVPDRCMDCMCRVLTPGCRMPSPPCVLQGPGFLVCGPYRISRAYWTDARGMGEDLMDDWQSCAVSWTCSRRAVDGYMRRHAVKHRRGAPVLGHDPTCQDFARIHLGGPNGYLSDTTLHYWESVARCLQGDPQYLQPNAMGEEYRRLQWEL
;
A
#
# COMPACT_ATOMS: atom_id res chain seq x y z
N MET A 1 -27.26 43.98 28.92
CA MET A 1 -26.44 43.37 27.85
C MET A 1 -27.00 41.97 27.62
N THR A 2 -27.92 41.65 26.70
CA THR A 2 -28.35 42.31 25.43
C THR A 2 -27.18 42.59 24.48
N HIS A 3 -27.10 42.16 23.21
CA HIS A 3 -28.05 41.64 22.19
C HIS A 3 -27.39 40.46 21.41
N ARG A 4 -28.07 39.41 20.89
CA ARG A 4 -28.94 39.24 19.69
C ARG A 4 -28.22 38.78 18.41
N GLU A 5 -28.93 37.92 17.68
CA GLU A 5 -28.62 37.13 16.46
C GLU A 5 -28.32 37.93 15.18
N THR A 6 -27.70 37.27 14.18
CA THR A 6 -28.13 37.08 12.76
C THR A 6 -27.07 36.19 12.05
N SER A 7 -27.29 35.09 11.31
CA SER A 7 -28.23 34.65 10.24
C SER A 7 -27.81 34.92 8.79
N GLN A 8 -27.47 33.82 8.06
CA GLN A 8 -27.57 33.61 6.60
C GLN A 8 -26.65 34.50 5.71
N LEU A 9 -26.28 34.25 4.44
CA LEU A 9 -26.73 33.49 3.24
C LEU A 9 -25.46 33.07 2.43
N LEU A 10 -25.41 32.26 1.35
CA LEU A 10 -26.31 31.32 0.68
C LEU A 10 -25.49 30.28 -0.14
N SER A 11 -26.09 29.13 -0.41
CA SER A 11 -25.73 28.02 -1.31
C SER A 11 -25.92 28.28 -2.82
N VAL A 12 -24.98 27.82 -3.66
CA VAL A 12 -25.10 27.47 -5.11
C VAL A 12 -24.04 26.37 -5.34
N PHE A 13 -24.28 25.18 -5.91
CA PHE A 13 -24.74 24.86 -7.27
C PHE A 13 -25.62 23.60 -7.32
N ASN A 14 -26.59 23.60 -8.25
CA ASN A 14 -27.56 22.52 -8.45
C ASN A 14 -27.14 21.49 -9.52
N ASP A 15 -27.56 20.25 -9.28
CA ASP A 15 -28.19 19.29 -10.21
C ASP A 15 -27.93 19.37 -11.72
N PHE A 16 -27.38 18.26 -12.26
CA PHE A 16 -27.51 17.87 -13.66
C PHE A 16 -28.57 16.76 -13.82
N PRO A 17 -29.66 16.97 -14.58
CA PRO A 17 -30.56 15.89 -14.96
C PRO A 17 -30.00 15.14 -16.19
N VAL A 18 -29.83 13.82 -16.05
CA VAL A 18 -29.59 12.92 -17.20
C VAL A 18 -30.95 12.60 -17.85
N GLN A 19 -31.11 12.93 -19.14
CA GLN A 19 -32.22 12.42 -19.94
C GLN A 19 -31.72 11.38 -20.96
N VAL A 20 -32.37 10.22 -20.95
CA VAL A 20 -32.23 9.17 -21.96
C VAL A 20 -33.52 9.13 -22.77
N THR A 21 -33.43 9.34 -24.08
CA THR A 21 -34.52 9.07 -25.03
C THR A 21 -33.96 8.31 -26.23
N GLY A 22 -34.61 7.22 -26.61
CA GLY A 22 -34.13 6.33 -27.68
C GLY A 22 -34.83 6.53 -29.02
N HIS A 23 -34.36 5.75 -30.00
CA HIS A 23 -34.99 5.40 -31.27
C HIS A 23 -35.37 6.53 -32.25
N THR A 24 -34.63 6.59 -33.37
CA THR A 24 -35.18 6.25 -34.70
C THR A 24 -34.03 6.00 -35.69
N ILE A 25 -34.18 4.98 -36.55
CA ILE A 25 -33.26 4.65 -37.64
C ILE A 25 -33.72 5.35 -38.91
N VAL A 26 -32.81 6.01 -39.64
CA VAL A 26 -33.06 6.45 -41.03
C VAL A 26 -31.93 5.93 -41.91
N ILE A 27 -32.27 4.99 -42.80
CA ILE A 27 -31.38 4.51 -43.86
C ILE A 27 -31.62 5.37 -45.10
N SER A 28 -30.59 6.05 -45.59
CA SER A 28 -30.58 6.64 -46.93
C SER A 28 -29.59 5.91 -47.82
N ARG A 29 -29.94 5.73 -49.10
CA ARG A 29 -29.27 4.84 -50.05
C ARG A 29 -28.96 5.59 -51.34
N SER A 30 -27.80 5.31 -51.95
CA SER A 30 -27.49 5.61 -53.36
C SER A 30 -27.22 7.11 -53.69
N ARG A 31 -26.45 7.51 -54.72
CA ARG A 31 -25.84 6.80 -55.86
C ARG A 31 -24.37 7.19 -56.10
N THR A 32 -23.71 6.32 -56.86
CA THR A 32 -22.40 6.45 -57.52
C THR A 32 -22.20 7.73 -58.36
N ASN A 33 -20.96 8.21 -58.44
CA ASN A 33 -20.30 8.66 -59.67
C ASN A 33 -18.78 8.47 -59.50
N LEU A 34 -18.15 7.53 -60.21
CA LEU A 34 -17.64 7.60 -61.59
C LEU A 34 -16.24 8.23 -61.67
N MET A 35 -15.31 7.48 -62.27
CA MET A 35 -13.86 7.74 -62.25
C MET A 35 -13.45 9.01 -63.01
N LYS A 36 -12.36 9.65 -62.55
CA LYS A 36 -11.46 10.43 -63.41
C LYS A 36 -10.03 9.90 -63.27
N SER A 37 -9.36 9.81 -64.41
CA SER A 37 -8.11 9.08 -64.58
C SER A 37 -6.88 9.96 -64.33
N ALA A 38 -5.85 9.32 -63.78
CA ALA A 38 -4.41 9.58 -63.93
C ALA A 38 -3.87 11.02 -64.00
N LYS A 39 -2.95 11.33 -63.08
CA LYS A 39 -1.60 11.76 -63.48
C LYS A 39 -0.55 11.23 -62.50
N MET A 40 0.48 10.60 -63.06
CA MET A 40 1.60 9.98 -62.36
C MET A 40 2.86 10.80 -62.63
N GLN A 41 3.60 11.19 -61.59
CA GLN A 41 4.94 11.80 -61.64
C GLN A 41 5.62 11.66 -60.25
N PRO A 42 6.95 11.86 -60.12
CA PRO A 42 7.81 10.77 -59.64
C PRO A 42 8.27 10.88 -58.18
N ALA A 43 8.97 9.83 -57.74
CA ALA A 43 9.49 9.68 -56.38
C ALA A 43 10.45 10.80 -55.95
N ALA A 44 10.24 11.29 -54.72
CA ALA A 44 11.27 11.90 -53.89
C ALA A 44 11.50 10.99 -52.69
N ALA A 45 12.71 10.42 -52.57
CA ALA A 45 13.07 9.59 -51.43
C ALA A 45 13.24 10.47 -50.19
N SER A 46 12.31 10.37 -49.23
CA SER A 46 12.44 11.02 -47.93
C SER A 46 13.00 10.03 -46.92
N LEU A 47 14.23 10.27 -46.45
CA LEU A 47 14.80 9.54 -45.31
C LEU A 47 14.08 9.97 -44.03
N SER A 48 12.97 9.31 -43.71
CA SER A 48 12.36 9.41 -42.38
C SER A 48 13.16 8.58 -41.39
N VAL A 49 13.97 9.27 -40.59
CA VAL A 49 14.78 8.72 -39.50
C VAL A 49 13.95 7.78 -38.62
N PHE A 50 14.43 6.55 -38.42
CA PHE A 50 13.90 5.66 -37.39
C PHE A 50 14.15 6.29 -36.01
N LEU A 51 13.12 6.93 -35.46
CA LEU A 51 13.07 7.27 -34.04
C LEU A 51 13.04 5.96 -33.26
N ALA A 52 14.23 5.49 -32.86
CA ALA A 52 14.35 4.44 -31.86
C ALA A 52 13.74 4.95 -30.56
N VAL A 53 12.49 4.56 -30.31
CA VAL A 53 11.83 4.82 -29.03
C VAL A 53 12.61 4.02 -27.99
N ILE A 54 13.53 4.70 -27.29
CA ILE A 54 14.19 4.14 -26.13
C ILE A 54 13.09 3.97 -25.07
N SER A 55 12.49 2.79 -25.06
CA SER A 55 11.65 2.34 -23.97
C SER A 55 12.55 2.21 -22.76
N VAL A 56 12.67 3.29 -21.99
CA VAL A 56 13.28 3.29 -20.67
C VAL A 56 12.37 2.47 -19.79
N THR A 57 12.50 1.15 -19.88
CA THR A 57 12.08 0.28 -18.80
C THR A 57 12.93 0.65 -17.61
N LEU A 58 12.31 1.35 -16.67
CA LEU A 58 12.85 1.49 -15.33
C LEU A 58 12.24 0.33 -14.54
N PRO A 59 12.90 -0.83 -14.40
CA PRO A 59 12.56 -1.80 -13.36
C PRO A 59 13.03 -1.24 -12.01
N GLY A 60 12.51 -0.06 -11.65
CA GLY A 60 12.38 0.38 -10.28
C GLY A 60 11.33 -0.51 -9.63
N ALA A 61 11.74 -1.74 -9.28
CA ALA A 61 10.96 -2.57 -8.40
C ALA A 61 10.62 -1.74 -7.16
N LEU A 62 9.37 -1.81 -6.71
CA LEU A 62 8.87 -1.14 -5.50
C LEU A 62 9.43 -1.86 -4.25
N ALA A 63 10.76 -1.96 -4.17
CA ALA A 63 11.47 -2.73 -3.19
C ALA A 63 11.17 -2.19 -1.79
N GLY A 64 10.58 -3.04 -0.96
CA GLY A 64 10.17 -2.68 0.39
C GLY A 64 8.91 -1.83 0.51
N TYR A 65 8.14 -1.59 -0.56
CA TYR A 65 6.77 -1.13 -0.40
C TYR A 65 5.86 -2.31 -0.09
N VAL A 66 5.18 -2.26 1.05
CA VAL A 66 4.28 -3.34 1.48
C VAL A 66 2.90 -3.13 0.85
N PRO A 67 2.35 -4.10 0.08
CA PRO A 67 1.01 -3.99 -0.48
C PRO A 67 -0.04 -3.75 0.62
N ASP A 68 -0.99 -2.84 0.42
CA ASP A 68 -1.94 -2.40 1.46
C ASP A 68 -2.63 -3.58 2.18
N ARG A 69 -3.06 -4.60 1.44
CA ARG A 69 -3.71 -5.79 2.01
C ARG A 69 -2.78 -6.61 2.93
N CYS A 70 -1.48 -6.63 2.65
CA CYS A 70 -0.46 -7.23 3.52
C CYS A 70 -0.26 -6.37 4.77
N MET A 71 -0.11 -5.05 4.59
CA MET A 71 0.04 -4.07 5.68
C MET A 71 -1.13 -4.15 6.67
N ASP A 72 -2.37 -4.18 6.16
CA ASP A 72 -3.58 -4.25 6.97
C ASP A 72 -3.72 -5.59 7.71
N CYS A 73 -3.32 -6.71 7.10
CA CYS A 73 -3.32 -8.00 7.79
C CYS A 73 -2.24 -8.11 8.86
N MET A 74 -1.02 -7.62 8.61
CA MET A 74 0.01 -7.52 9.67
C MET A 74 -0.49 -6.70 10.86
N CYS A 75 -1.16 -5.57 10.60
CA CYS A 75 -1.79 -4.73 11.62
C CYS A 75 -2.89 -5.46 12.41
N ARG A 76 -3.80 -6.16 11.73
CA ARG A 76 -4.91 -6.92 12.36
C ARG A 76 -4.42 -8.07 13.23
N VAL A 77 -3.32 -8.72 12.84
CA VAL A 77 -2.72 -9.82 13.62
C VAL A 77 -1.97 -9.28 14.85
N LEU A 78 -1.28 -8.14 14.75
CA LEU A 78 -0.57 -7.54 15.90
C LEU A 78 -1.50 -6.82 16.89
N THR A 79 -2.56 -6.19 16.37
CA THR A 79 -3.47 -5.34 17.13
C THR A 79 -4.94 -5.61 16.75
N PRO A 80 -5.78 -6.02 17.73
CA PRO A 80 -7.21 -6.30 17.53
C PRO A 80 -7.95 -5.28 16.67
N GLY A 81 -8.42 -5.73 15.49
CA GLY A 81 -9.19 -4.90 14.57
C GLY A 81 -8.40 -3.77 13.90
N CYS A 82 -7.06 -3.78 13.95
CA CYS A 82 -6.19 -2.73 13.41
C CYS A 82 -6.62 -1.32 13.85
N ARG A 83 -6.71 -1.11 15.16
CA ARG A 83 -7.02 0.18 15.80
C ARG A 83 -5.80 0.70 16.57
N MET A 84 -5.75 2.01 16.82
CA MET A 84 -4.75 2.56 17.74
C MET A 84 -4.94 1.94 19.13
N PRO A 85 -3.90 1.32 19.73
CA PRO A 85 -4.03 0.71 21.05
C PRO A 85 -4.13 1.77 22.16
N SER A 86 -4.71 1.39 23.28
CA SER A 86 -4.71 2.15 24.54
C SER A 86 -4.38 1.17 25.67
N PRO A 87 -3.27 1.34 26.41
CA PRO A 87 -2.23 2.37 26.22
C PRO A 87 -1.56 2.26 24.83
N PRO A 88 -1.03 3.38 24.29
CA PRO A 88 -0.44 3.42 22.95
C PRO A 88 0.87 2.63 22.83
N CYS A 89 1.56 2.40 23.94
CA CYS A 89 2.78 1.62 24.02
C CYS A 89 2.68 0.58 25.13
N VAL A 90 3.29 -0.59 24.92
CA VAL A 90 3.35 -1.69 25.88
C VAL A 90 4.75 -2.30 25.88
N LEU A 91 5.12 -2.95 26.98
CA LEU A 91 6.30 -3.82 27.00
C LEU A 91 5.95 -5.16 26.35
N GLN A 92 6.88 -5.68 25.55
CA GLN A 92 6.79 -6.97 24.88
C GLN A 92 8.08 -7.78 25.14
N GLY A 93 7.96 -9.12 25.15
CA GLY A 93 9.06 -10.04 25.44
C GLY A 93 9.84 -9.68 26.72
N PRO A 94 11.19 -9.70 26.71
CA PRO A 94 12.04 -9.36 27.86
C PRO A 94 12.10 -7.84 28.18
N GLY A 95 10.99 -7.11 28.00
CA GLY A 95 10.85 -5.72 28.42
C GLY A 95 11.24 -4.67 27.38
N PHE A 96 11.17 -4.99 26.07
CA PHE A 96 11.35 -3.97 25.04
C PHE A 96 10.02 -3.23 24.80
N LEU A 97 10.08 -1.89 24.67
CA LEU A 97 8.89 -1.05 24.48
C LEU A 97 8.51 -1.00 22.99
N VAL A 98 7.26 -1.35 22.70
CA VAL A 98 6.65 -1.25 21.37
C VAL A 98 5.45 -0.32 21.41
N CYS A 99 5.22 0.43 20.33
CA CYS A 99 4.16 1.43 20.22
C CYS A 99 3.30 1.25 18.97
N GLY A 100 2.06 1.73 19.05
CA GLY A 100 1.15 1.82 17.92
C GLY A 100 0.59 0.47 17.43
N PRO A 101 -0.21 0.49 16.34
CA PRO A 101 -0.92 -0.67 15.85
C PRO A 101 0.00 -1.71 15.18
N TYR A 102 1.16 -1.27 14.70
CA TYR A 102 2.23 -2.10 14.12
C TYR A 102 3.34 -2.47 15.13
N ARG A 103 3.14 -2.28 16.44
CA ARG A 103 4.12 -2.66 17.49
C ARG A 103 5.57 -2.23 17.18
N ILE A 104 5.74 -1.02 16.65
CA ILE A 104 7.04 -0.50 16.23
C ILE A 104 7.89 -0.23 17.48
N SER A 105 9.15 -0.65 17.46
CA SER A 105 10.14 -0.30 18.48
C SER A 105 11.04 0.87 18.02
N ARG A 106 11.78 1.48 18.95
CA ARG A 106 12.76 2.53 18.61
C ARG A 106 13.82 2.07 17.60
N ALA A 107 14.30 0.84 17.73
CA ALA A 107 15.29 0.27 16.80
C ALA A 107 14.71 0.11 15.39
N TYR A 108 13.50 -0.44 15.29
CA TYR A 108 12.76 -0.59 14.03
C TYR A 108 12.60 0.76 13.32
N TRP A 109 12.10 1.78 14.03
CA TRP A 109 11.95 3.15 13.49
C TRP A 109 13.30 3.78 13.08
N THR A 110 14.38 3.50 13.82
CA THR A 110 15.72 4.05 13.51
C THR A 110 16.26 3.47 12.20
N ASP A 111 16.13 2.16 12.01
CA ASP A 111 16.48 1.48 10.76
C ASP A 111 15.62 1.98 9.58
N ALA A 112 14.33 2.21 9.80
CA ALA A 112 13.42 2.77 8.79
C ALA A 112 13.77 4.22 8.40
N ARG A 113 14.06 5.09 9.38
CA ARG A 113 14.47 6.49 9.15
C ARG A 113 15.78 6.57 8.37
N GLY A 114 16.67 5.60 8.55
CA GLY A 114 17.89 5.43 7.77
C GLY A 114 17.69 5.19 6.26
N MET A 115 16.46 4.96 5.79
CA MET A 115 16.12 4.83 4.37
C MET A 115 15.59 6.12 3.73
N GLY A 116 15.70 7.27 4.42
CA GLY A 116 15.29 8.58 3.91
C GLY A 116 13.78 8.85 4.03
N GLU A 117 13.05 8.05 4.80
CA GLU A 117 11.67 8.35 5.15
C GLU A 117 11.60 9.50 6.17
N ASP A 118 10.68 10.42 5.94
CA ASP A 118 10.29 11.44 6.91
C ASP A 118 9.35 10.78 7.95
N LEU A 119 9.96 10.36 9.07
CA LEU A 119 9.32 9.58 10.12
C LEU A 119 9.14 10.36 11.44
N MET A 120 8.93 11.68 11.35
CA MET A 120 8.92 12.59 12.50
C MET A 120 10.26 12.55 13.29
N ASP A 121 10.37 13.33 14.36
CA ASP A 121 11.58 13.33 15.21
C ASP A 121 11.54 12.35 16.37
N ASP A 122 10.35 12.01 16.86
CA ASP A 122 10.13 11.03 17.92
C ASP A 122 9.47 9.75 17.38
N TRP A 123 10.02 8.61 17.78
CA TRP A 123 9.60 7.28 17.33
C TRP A 123 8.24 6.86 17.91
N GLN A 124 7.90 7.28 19.13
CA GLN A 124 6.61 6.94 19.74
C GLN A 124 5.49 7.69 19.03
N SER A 125 5.69 8.99 18.82
CA SER A 125 4.81 9.89 18.05
C SER A 125 4.59 9.38 16.61
N CYS A 126 5.65 8.89 15.96
CA CYS A 126 5.52 8.23 14.66
C CYS A 126 4.73 6.93 14.72
N ALA A 127 5.03 6.05 15.69
CA ALA A 127 4.37 4.77 15.84
C ALA A 127 2.86 4.89 16.11
N VAL A 128 2.42 5.95 16.80
CA VAL A 128 1.00 6.25 17.06
C VAL A 128 0.32 7.09 15.98
N SER A 129 1.02 7.40 14.88
CA SER A 129 0.47 8.08 13.70
C SER A 129 0.24 7.06 12.58
N TRP A 130 -0.97 6.99 12.02
CA TRP A 130 -1.27 6.03 10.94
C TRP A 130 -0.36 6.19 9.73
N THR A 131 -0.18 7.42 9.26
CA THR A 131 0.69 7.73 8.12
C THR A 131 2.14 7.44 8.43
N CYS A 132 2.63 7.84 9.60
CA CYS A 132 4.05 7.68 9.94
C CYS A 132 4.41 6.22 10.23
N SER A 133 3.56 5.47 10.95
CA SER A 133 3.78 4.06 11.24
C SER A 133 3.78 3.18 9.98
N ARG A 134 2.88 3.40 9.01
CA ARG A 134 2.94 2.71 7.70
C ARG A 134 4.24 3.01 6.96
N ARG A 135 4.64 4.29 6.88
CA ARG A 135 5.93 4.70 6.28
C ARG A 135 7.14 4.10 7.00
N ALA A 136 7.07 3.94 8.32
CA ALA A 136 8.11 3.28 9.09
C ALA A 136 8.19 1.79 8.75
N VAL A 137 7.06 1.11 8.53
CA VAL A 137 7.05 -0.28 8.03
C VAL A 137 7.67 -0.35 6.63
N ASP A 138 7.23 0.48 5.68
CA ASP A 138 7.81 0.53 4.33
C ASP A 138 9.31 0.86 4.33
N GLY A 139 9.75 1.83 5.14
CA GLY A 139 11.17 2.17 5.31
C GLY A 139 11.99 0.99 5.84
N TYR A 140 11.46 0.26 6.83
CA TYR A 140 12.11 -0.94 7.37
C TYR A 140 12.18 -2.07 6.34
N MET A 141 11.12 -2.28 5.57
CA MET A 141 11.11 -3.28 4.49
C MET A 141 12.04 -2.88 3.33
N ARG A 142 12.14 -1.60 2.98
CA ARG A 142 13.10 -1.09 1.97
C ARG A 142 14.55 -1.30 2.41
N ARG A 143 14.79 -1.35 3.71
CA ARG A 143 16.08 -1.74 4.28
C ARG A 143 16.29 -3.24 4.23
N HIS A 144 15.35 -4.04 4.75
CA HIS A 144 15.55 -5.44 5.12
C HIS A 144 14.91 -6.46 4.17
N ALA A 145 13.70 -6.23 3.70
CA ALA A 145 12.98 -7.11 2.77
C ALA A 145 13.28 -6.71 1.31
N VAL A 146 14.49 -7.03 0.85
CA VAL A 146 14.96 -6.75 -0.51
C VAL A 146 15.57 -7.98 -1.17
N LYS A 147 15.51 -8.08 -2.50
CA LYS A 147 16.10 -9.19 -3.24
C LYS A 147 17.63 -9.25 -3.06
N HIS A 148 18.29 -8.10 -3.25
CA HIS A 148 19.73 -7.92 -3.09
C HIS A 148 20.04 -6.60 -2.36
N ARG A 149 21.17 -6.55 -1.65
CA ARG A 149 21.74 -5.34 -1.05
C ARG A 149 23.24 -5.30 -1.34
N ARG A 150 23.72 -4.21 -1.97
CA ARG A 150 25.14 -4.03 -2.35
C ARG A 150 25.71 -5.22 -3.16
N GLY A 151 24.92 -5.78 -4.08
CA GLY A 151 25.33 -6.91 -4.93
C GLY A 151 25.23 -8.30 -4.29
N ALA A 152 25.06 -8.41 -2.96
CA ALA A 152 24.80 -9.67 -2.28
C ALA A 152 23.29 -9.96 -2.20
N PRO A 153 22.83 -11.22 -2.30
CA PRO A 153 21.45 -11.58 -2.03
C PRO A 153 21.12 -11.30 -0.56
N VAL A 154 19.88 -10.84 -0.30
CA VAL A 154 19.31 -10.81 1.05
C VAL A 154 18.21 -11.86 1.11
N LEU A 155 17.12 -11.66 0.37
CA LEU A 155 16.12 -12.72 0.12
C LEU A 155 16.51 -13.63 -1.06
N GLY A 156 17.23 -13.10 -2.06
CA GLY A 156 17.51 -13.81 -3.32
C GLY A 156 16.33 -13.86 -4.31
N HIS A 157 15.09 -13.72 -3.81
CA HIS A 157 13.87 -13.55 -4.59
C HIS A 157 13.22 -12.18 -4.35
N ASP A 158 12.22 -11.84 -5.17
CA ASP A 158 11.44 -10.62 -4.97
C ASP A 158 10.59 -10.74 -3.69
N PRO A 159 10.46 -9.68 -2.87
CA PRO A 159 9.82 -9.76 -1.57
C PRO A 159 8.33 -10.13 -1.65
N THR A 160 7.90 -11.01 -0.75
CA THR A 160 6.52 -11.45 -0.59
C THR A 160 5.93 -10.94 0.74
N CYS A 161 4.61 -11.08 0.92
CA CYS A 161 3.99 -10.77 2.22
C CYS A 161 4.49 -11.69 3.35
N GLN A 162 4.96 -12.91 3.03
CA GLN A 162 5.58 -13.79 4.01
C GLN A 162 6.89 -13.21 4.52
N ASP A 163 7.72 -12.66 3.63
CA ASP A 163 8.97 -12.01 4.01
C ASP A 163 8.70 -10.76 4.84
N PHE A 164 7.77 -9.90 4.38
CA PHE A 164 7.38 -8.70 5.14
C PHE A 164 6.88 -9.04 6.54
N ALA A 165 5.96 -10.00 6.69
CA ALA A 165 5.44 -10.41 7.99
C ALA A 165 6.54 -10.99 8.90
N ARG A 166 7.36 -11.90 8.38
CA ARG A 166 8.41 -12.55 9.18
C ARG A 166 9.54 -11.59 9.55
N ILE A 167 9.92 -10.67 8.66
CA ILE A 167 10.92 -9.61 8.94
C ILE A 167 10.36 -8.55 9.90
N HIS A 168 9.06 -8.26 9.83
CA HIS A 168 8.41 -7.32 10.74
C HIS A 168 8.50 -7.79 12.19
N LEU A 169 8.20 -9.08 12.43
CA LEU A 169 8.25 -9.70 13.75
C LEU A 169 9.69 -10.03 14.19
N GLY A 170 10.42 -10.81 13.38
CA GLY A 170 11.72 -11.37 13.76
C GLY A 170 12.93 -10.48 13.43
N GLY A 171 12.70 -9.23 13.00
CA GLY A 171 13.74 -8.31 12.58
C GLY A 171 14.43 -8.72 11.26
N PRO A 172 15.66 -8.26 10.98
CA PRO A 172 16.28 -8.34 9.65
C PRO A 172 16.41 -9.74 9.07
N ASN A 173 16.52 -10.76 9.94
CA ASN A 173 16.67 -12.17 9.57
C ASN A 173 15.43 -13.00 9.92
N GLY A 174 14.29 -12.37 10.27
CA GLY A 174 13.10 -13.08 10.75
C GLY A 174 12.54 -14.11 9.76
N TYR A 175 12.70 -13.86 8.45
CA TYR A 175 12.37 -14.80 7.38
C TYR A 175 13.16 -16.13 7.40
N LEU A 176 14.25 -16.22 8.17
CA LEU A 176 15.02 -17.45 8.40
C LEU A 176 14.61 -18.19 9.68
N SER A 177 13.86 -17.55 10.59
CA SER A 177 13.52 -18.12 11.89
C SER A 177 12.15 -18.78 11.88
N ASP A 178 12.07 -20.04 12.27
CA ASP A 178 10.80 -20.79 12.41
C ASP A 178 9.88 -20.16 13.46
N THR A 179 10.45 -19.44 14.44
CA THR A 179 9.67 -18.71 15.46
C THR A 179 8.71 -17.67 14.87
N THR A 180 8.92 -17.23 13.62
CA THR A 180 8.04 -16.27 12.95
C THR A 180 6.94 -16.90 12.08
N LEU A 181 6.93 -18.24 11.93
CA LEU A 181 5.96 -18.93 11.07
C LEU A 181 4.52 -18.79 11.58
N HIS A 182 4.29 -18.92 12.89
CA HIS A 182 2.94 -18.79 13.49
C HIS A 182 2.30 -17.40 13.24
N TYR A 183 3.12 -16.34 13.20
CA TYR A 183 2.69 -15.00 12.84
C TYR A 183 2.36 -14.90 11.34
N TRP A 184 3.21 -15.47 10.49
CA TRP A 184 2.90 -15.57 9.06
C TRP A 184 1.61 -16.35 8.79
N GLU A 185 1.39 -17.49 9.44
CA GLU A 185 0.16 -18.29 9.31
C GLU A 185 -1.09 -17.49 9.69
N SER A 186 -0.99 -16.69 10.75
CA SER A 186 -2.03 -15.74 11.16
C SER A 186 -2.29 -14.65 10.09
N VAL A 187 -1.22 -14.07 9.52
CA VAL A 187 -1.32 -13.10 8.42
C VAL A 187 -1.90 -13.76 7.16
N ALA A 188 -1.51 -14.99 6.84
CA ALA A 188 -2.00 -15.76 5.70
C ALA A 188 -3.49 -16.08 5.82
N ARG A 189 -3.98 -16.45 7.02
CA ARG A 189 -5.41 -16.60 7.31
C ARG A 189 -6.19 -15.30 7.13
N CYS A 190 -5.65 -14.18 7.62
CA CYS A 190 -6.23 -12.85 7.33
C CYS A 190 -6.27 -12.56 5.81
N LEU A 191 -5.21 -12.90 5.08
CA LEU A 191 -5.14 -12.81 3.62
C LEU A 191 -6.06 -13.82 2.88
N GLN A 192 -6.67 -14.78 3.58
CA GLN A 192 -7.71 -15.66 3.04
C GLN A 192 -9.12 -15.18 3.40
N GLY A 193 -9.24 -14.07 4.14
CA GLY A 193 -10.52 -13.50 4.55
C GLY A 193 -11.12 -14.14 5.80
N ASP A 194 -10.29 -14.78 6.64
CA ASP A 194 -10.74 -15.39 7.88
C ASP A 194 -11.48 -14.38 8.79
N PRO A 195 -12.76 -14.64 9.14
CA PRO A 195 -13.58 -13.71 9.90
C PRO A 195 -12.96 -13.27 11.24
N GLN A 196 -12.12 -14.09 11.88
CA GLN A 196 -11.54 -13.75 13.18
C GLN A 196 -10.65 -12.50 13.13
N TYR A 197 -9.96 -12.25 12.00
CA TYR A 197 -9.14 -11.04 11.81
C TYR A 197 -9.93 -9.89 11.15
N LEU A 198 -11.04 -10.21 10.48
CA LEU A 198 -11.90 -9.20 9.86
C LEU A 198 -12.82 -8.50 10.87
N GLN A 199 -13.32 -9.24 11.87
CA GLN A 199 -14.36 -8.81 12.81
C GLN A 199 -13.82 -8.59 14.24
N PRO A 200 -13.76 -7.35 14.76
CA PRO A 200 -13.17 -7.06 16.08
C PRO A 200 -13.86 -7.73 17.28
N ASN A 201 -15.12 -8.14 17.11
CA ASN A 201 -15.96 -8.78 18.11
C ASN A 201 -15.92 -10.32 18.08
N ALA A 202 -15.23 -10.94 17.11
CA ALA A 202 -15.10 -12.39 16.98
C ALA A 202 -13.82 -12.95 17.61
N MET A 203 -12.96 -12.11 18.19
CA MET A 203 -11.64 -12.50 18.67
C MET A 203 -11.71 -13.21 20.03
N GLY A 204 -11.56 -14.54 19.99
CA GLY A 204 -11.56 -15.42 21.16
C GLY A 204 -10.33 -15.27 22.06
N GLU A 205 -10.38 -15.95 23.22
CA GLU A 205 -9.33 -15.85 24.26
C GLU A 205 -7.96 -16.41 23.83
N GLU A 206 -7.94 -17.27 22.81
CA GLU A 206 -6.73 -17.81 22.19
C GLU A 206 -5.81 -16.72 21.62
N TYR A 207 -6.40 -15.68 20.99
CA TYR A 207 -5.64 -14.52 20.50
C TYR A 207 -4.95 -13.75 21.64
N ARG A 208 -5.54 -13.74 22.84
CA ARG A 208 -4.94 -13.12 24.04
C ARG A 208 -3.72 -13.88 24.58
N ARG A 209 -3.51 -15.16 24.23
CA ARG A 209 -2.26 -15.90 24.54
C ARG A 209 -1.15 -15.53 23.57
N LEU A 210 -1.43 -15.57 22.26
CA LEU A 210 -0.44 -15.30 21.21
C LEU A 210 0.20 -13.90 21.34
N GLN A 211 -0.53 -12.89 21.83
CA GLN A 211 0.03 -11.55 22.07
C GLN A 211 1.15 -11.47 23.13
N TRP A 212 1.39 -12.52 23.92
CA TRP A 212 2.47 -12.58 24.92
C TRP A 212 3.61 -13.53 24.57
N GLU A 213 3.46 -14.32 23.50
CA GLU A 213 4.47 -15.27 23.00
C GLU A 213 5.20 -14.74 21.74
N LEU A 214 4.73 -13.62 21.20
CA LEU A 214 5.33 -12.76 20.16
C LEU A 214 6.34 -11.76 20.76
#